data_AF-A0A0C2FHL7-F1
#
_entry.id   AF-A0A0C2FHL7-F1
#
_cell.length_a   1.000
_cell.length_b   1.000
_cell.length_c   1.000
_cell.angle_alpha   90.00
_cell.angle_beta   90.00
_cell.angle_gamma   90.00
#
_symmetry.space_group_name_H-M   'P 1'
#
loop_
_entity.id
_entity.type
_entity.pdbx_description
1 polymer ?
#
loop_
_entity_poly.entity_id
_entity_poly.type
_entity_poly.pdbx_seq_one_letter_code
_entity_poly.pdbx_strand_id
1 'polypeptide(L)'
;MPYSFKGYTWSTVNKFNAEWDYAIPEPQDRIDFIFYQGKLKPIKSFTYAGTEPLKPIPFHKDNDYPSDHFAVITEFSVEDIL
;
A
#
# COMPACT_ATOMS: atom_id res chain seq x y z
N MET A 1 -14.29 -10.32 -7.23
CA MET A 1 -14.91 -9.98 -5.92
C MET A 1 -15.13 -8.46 -5.87
N PRO A 2 -16.37 -7.93 -5.86
CA PRO A 2 -16.56 -6.47 -5.81
C PRO A 2 -16.88 -6.00 -4.39
N TYR A 3 -15.98 -5.27 -3.73
CA TYR A 3 -16.25 -4.10 -2.86
C TYR A 3 -14.93 -3.51 -2.26
N SER A 4 -14.61 -2.28 -2.70
CA SER A 4 -14.16 -1.13 -1.90
C SER A 4 -12.80 -0.97 -1.21
N PHE A 5 -11.78 -1.82 -1.34
CA PHE A 5 -10.43 -1.34 -0.97
C PHE A 5 -9.78 -0.71 -2.20
N LYS A 6 -9.73 0.63 -2.24
CA LYS A 6 -9.10 1.36 -3.37
C LYS A 6 -7.61 1.00 -3.54
N GLY A 7 -7.03 0.25 -2.60
CA GLY A 7 -5.65 -0.25 -2.66
C GLY A 7 -4.70 0.92 -2.77
N TYR A 8 -4.92 1.92 -1.90
CA TYR A 8 -4.05 3.06 -1.74
C TYR A 8 -2.68 2.57 -1.28
N THR A 9 -1.63 3.10 -1.88
CA THR A 9 -0.26 2.76 -1.52
C THR A 9 0.45 3.94 -0.87
N TRP A 10 -0.09 5.15 -1.03
CA TRP A 10 0.33 6.37 -0.37
C TRP A 10 -0.80 6.91 0.54
N SER A 11 -0.57 7.47 1.73
CA SER A 11 0.61 7.41 2.60
C SER A 11 0.23 6.75 3.93
N THR A 12 1.10 5.89 4.47
CA THR A 12 0.89 5.27 5.78
C THR A 12 0.96 6.31 6.90
N VAL A 13 1.81 7.33 6.77
CA VAL A 13 2.14 8.29 7.84
C VAL A 13 1.60 9.71 7.62
N ASN A 14 1.58 10.22 6.40
CA ASN A 14 1.08 11.57 6.10
C ASN A 14 -0.42 11.54 5.80
N LYS A 15 -1.19 12.41 6.47
CA LYS A 15 -2.64 12.53 6.27
C LYS A 15 -3.06 13.86 5.65
N PHE A 16 -2.18 14.85 5.68
CA PHE A 16 -2.37 16.17 5.11
C PHE A 16 -1.07 16.63 4.46
N ASN A 17 -1.18 17.42 3.40
CA ASN A 17 -0.02 17.84 2.61
C ASN A 17 0.67 19.06 3.23
N ALA A 18 1.96 18.91 3.56
CA ALA A 18 2.78 19.95 4.18
C ALA A 18 3.03 21.16 3.26
N GLU A 19 3.05 20.98 1.94
CA GLU A 19 3.25 22.08 0.97
C GLU A 19 2.06 23.05 0.93
N TRP A 20 0.91 22.61 1.44
CA TRP A 20 -0.34 23.37 1.49
C TRP A 20 -0.72 23.75 2.93
N ASP A 21 0.28 23.93 3.80
CA ASP A 21 0.11 24.25 5.22
C ASP A 21 -0.87 23.30 5.94
N TYR A 22 -0.84 22.03 5.53
CA TYR A 22 -1.74 20.97 6.02
C TYR A 22 -3.24 21.27 5.83
N ALA A 23 -3.60 22.21 4.96
CA ALA A 23 -4.99 22.60 4.72
C ALA A 23 -5.76 21.60 3.85
N ILE A 24 -5.05 20.74 3.10
CA ILE A 24 -5.66 19.72 2.24
C ILE A 24 -5.21 18.30 2.65
N PRO A 25 -6.09 17.30 2.54
CA PRO A 25 -5.71 15.91 2.78
C PRO A 25 -4.61 15.44 1.81
N GLU A 26 -3.76 14.55 2.30
CA GLU A 26 -2.77 13.88 1.47
C GLU A 26 -3.50 12.99 0.45
N PRO A 27 -3.18 13.08 -0.85
CA PRO A 27 -3.83 12.26 -1.86
C PRO A 27 -3.58 10.79 -1.55
N GLN A 28 -4.60 10.06 -1.12
CA GLN A 28 -4.46 8.63 -0.85
C GLN A 28 -4.49 7.89 -2.17
N ASP A 29 -3.44 7.97 -2.97
CA ASP A 29 -3.41 7.40 -4.31
C ASP A 29 -2.74 6.02 -4.34
N ARG A 30 -3.01 5.27 -5.42
CA ARG A 30 -2.24 4.07 -5.77
C ARG A 30 -1.15 4.49 -6.76
N ILE A 31 0.08 4.57 -6.29
CA ILE A 31 1.25 4.93 -7.10
C ILE A 31 2.29 3.81 -7.20
N ASP A 32 2.06 2.69 -6.51
CA ASP A 32 2.92 1.49 -6.54
C ASP A 32 2.21 0.33 -7.24
N PHE A 33 2.91 -0.33 -8.17
CA PHE A 33 2.33 -1.36 -9.04
C PHE A 33 3.26 -2.56 -9.20
N ILE A 34 2.67 -3.75 -9.29
CA ILE A 34 3.35 -4.98 -9.71
C ILE A 34 2.85 -5.32 -11.11
N PHE A 35 3.72 -5.13 -12.11
CA PHE A 35 3.49 -5.59 -13.47
C PHE A 35 4.03 -7.02 -13.63
N TYR A 36 3.28 -7.89 -14.30
CA TYR A 36 3.67 -9.28 -14.53
C TYR A 36 3.27 -9.72 -15.96
N GLN A 37 3.89 -10.79 -16.44
CA GLN A 37 3.61 -11.39 -17.74
C GLN A 37 3.83 -12.92 -17.70
N GLY A 38 3.46 -13.62 -18.77
CA GLY A 38 3.63 -15.07 -18.90
C GLY A 38 2.53 -15.88 -18.19
N LYS A 39 2.83 -17.14 -17.86
CA LYS A 39 1.89 -18.08 -17.20
C LYS A 39 1.79 -17.86 -15.68
N LEU A 40 1.73 -16.60 -15.26
CA LEU A 40 1.51 -16.21 -13.87
C LEU A 40 0.07 -15.73 -13.74
N LYS A 41 -0.66 -16.26 -12.76
CA LYS A 41 -2.04 -15.85 -12.49
C LYS A 41 -2.14 -15.29 -11.09
N PRO A 42 -2.47 -14.00 -10.91
CA PRO A 42 -2.62 -13.41 -9.59
C PRO A 42 -3.87 -13.99 -8.94
N ILE A 43 -3.68 -14.59 -7.77
CA ILE A 43 -4.78 -15.18 -6.99
C ILE A 43 -5.18 -14.29 -5.81
N LYS A 44 -4.26 -13.46 -5.33
CA LYS A 44 -4.50 -12.52 -4.24
C LYS A 44 -3.56 -11.32 -4.37
N SER A 45 -4.07 -10.13 -4.09
CA SER A 45 -3.25 -8.92 -4.02
C SER A 45 -3.80 -8.00 -2.93
N PHE A 46 -2.93 -7.51 -2.05
CA PHE A 46 -3.30 -6.66 -0.92
C PHE A 46 -2.14 -5.75 -0.53
N THR A 47 -2.46 -4.70 0.22
CA THR A 47 -1.47 -3.78 0.79
C THR A 47 -1.09 -4.21 2.21
N TYR A 48 0.16 -3.98 2.59
CA TYR A 48 0.72 -4.32 3.89
C TYR A 48 1.53 -3.16 4.45
N ALA A 49 1.38 -2.89 5.75
CA ALA A 49 2.16 -1.87 6.45
C ALA A 49 2.34 -2.23 7.93
N GLY A 50 2.86 -3.42 8.18
CA GLY A 50 3.07 -3.91 9.55
C GLY A 50 1.90 -4.68 10.12
N THR A 51 2.01 -5.03 11.39
CA THR A 51 1.02 -5.76 12.19
C THR A 51 0.32 -4.87 13.21
N GLU A 52 0.97 -3.78 13.62
CA GLU A 52 0.42 -2.81 14.56
C GLU A 52 -0.38 -1.71 13.85
N PRO A 53 -1.30 -1.02 14.56
CA PRO A 53 -2.00 0.13 14.00
C PRO A 53 -1.03 1.25 13.60
N LEU A 54 -1.17 1.73 12.35
CA LEU A 54 -0.35 2.82 11.82
C LEU A 54 -0.53 4.11 12.61
N LYS A 55 0.59 4.68 13.07
CA LYS A 55 0.66 6.00 13.69
C LYS A 55 1.12 7.03 12.66
N PRO A 56 0.38 8.14 12.48
CA PRO A 56 0.80 9.21 11.59
C PRO A 56 1.97 10.01 12.18
N ILE A 57 2.55 10.92 11.38
CA ILE A 57 3.49 11.93 11.88
C ILE A 57 2.82 12.75 13.00
N PRO A 58 3.52 13.06 14.12
CA PRO A 58 4.95 12.83 14.38
C PRO A 58 5.29 11.48 15.05
N PHE A 59 4.32 10.61 15.29
CA PHE A 59 4.50 9.37 16.07
C PHE A 59 4.94 8.16 15.23
N HIS A 60 5.11 8.33 13.92
CA HIS A 60 5.51 7.29 12.96
C HIS A 60 6.76 6.49 13.34
N LYS A 61 7.69 7.08 14.12
CA LYS A 61 8.88 6.39 14.64
C LYS A 61 8.59 5.16 15.50
N ASP A 62 7.37 5.08 16.06
CA ASP A 62 6.92 3.99 16.92
C ASP A 62 6.07 2.96 16.13
N ASN A 63 6.05 3.04 14.80
CA ASN A 63 5.46 2.02 13.94
C ASN A 63 6.41 0.82 13.81
N ASP A 64 5.85 -0.37 13.65
CA ASP A 64 6.57 -1.60 13.30
C ASP A 64 6.87 -1.72 11.79
N TYR A 65 6.45 -0.71 11.01
CA TYR A 65 6.62 -0.65 9.57
C TYR A 65 7.39 0.63 9.16
N PRO A 66 8.54 0.48 8.47
CA PRO A 66 9.53 1.57 8.32
C PRO A 66 9.34 2.44 7.07
N SER A 67 8.17 2.40 6.43
CA SER A 67 7.93 3.11 5.16
C SER A 67 6.64 3.94 5.21
N ASP A 68 6.66 5.08 4.52
CA ASP A 68 5.53 5.97 4.26
C ASP A 68 4.62 5.47 3.12
N HIS A 69 5.04 4.41 2.40
CA HIS A 69 4.22 3.68 1.42
C HIS A 69 3.80 2.30 1.95
N PHE A 70 2.56 1.89 1.68
CA PHE A 70 2.18 0.49 1.86
C PHE A 70 2.91 -0.40 0.85
N ALA A 71 3.42 -1.55 1.30
CA ALA A 71 3.91 -2.60 0.41
C ALA A 71 2.74 -3.23 -0.33
N VAL A 72 2.91 -3.50 -1.63
CA VAL A 72 1.96 -4.29 -2.41
C VAL A 72 2.43 -5.73 -2.43
N ILE A 73 1.62 -6.64 -1.93
CA ILE A 73 1.91 -8.08 -1.92
C ILE A 73 0.92 -8.76 -2.87
N THR A 74 1.45 -9.46 -3.88
CA THR A 74 0.65 -10.25 -4.82
C THR A 74 1.12 -11.70 -4.81
N GLU A 75 0.20 -12.61 -4.51
CA GLU A 75 0.40 -14.05 -4.61
C GLU A 75 0.00 -14.49 -6.03
N PHE A 76 0.89 -15.22 -6.71
CA PHE A 76 0.66 -15.76 -8.04
C PHE A 76 0.59 -17.30 -7.96
N SER A 77 -0.38 -17.90 -8.63
CA SER A 77 -0.28 -19.31 -8.99
C SER A 77 0.57 -19.43 -10.25
N VAL A 78 1.38 -20.49 -10.30
CA VAL A 78 2.18 -20.82 -11.47
C VAL A 78 1.59 -22.07 -12.09
N GLU A 79 0.82 -21.88 -13.17
CA GLU A 79 0.15 -22.97 -13.89
C GLU A 79 1.16 -23.56 -14.91
N ASP A 80 1.35 -24.89 -14.88
CA ASP A 80 2.17 -25.69 -15.82
C ASP A 80 3.66 -25.29 -15.97
N ILE A 81 4.45 -25.46 -14.90
CA ILE A 81 5.94 -25.44 -14.95
C ILE A 81 6.57 -26.82 -15.27
N LEU A 82 5.76 -27.88 -15.39
CA LEU A 82 6.24 -29.20 -15.81
C LEU A 82 5.86 -29.50 -17.25
#